data_AF-A0A6L5NTK8-F1
#
_entry.id   AF-A0A6L5NTK8-F1
#
_cell.length_a   1.000
_cell.length_b   1.000
_cell.length_c   1.000
_cell.angle_alpha   90.00
_cell.angle_beta   90.00
_cell.angle_gamma   90.00
#
_symmetry.space_group_name_H-M   'P 1'
#
loop_
_entity.id
_entity.type
_entity.pdbx_description
1 polymer ?
#
loop_
_entity_poly.entity_id
_entity_poly.type
_entity_poly.pdbx_seq_one_letter_code
_entity_poly.pdbx_strand_id
1 'polypeptide(L)'
;MSFFSADTVRKPLGRGLLLSSVLFAGCFDYSKVNHDSSLLANAEKLSCSQDVFNLFEKELMSSDELGHGPDIGSQEWQAVIEFKLGLTGNPTLPSHTSSDWCDFIYQQMFAKKIHQLD
;
A
#
# COMPACT_ATOMS: atom_id res chain seq x y z
N MET A 1 38.98 33.66 13.46
CA MET A 1 38.63 35.09 13.18
C MET A 1 38.02 35.19 11.80
N SER A 2 37.31 36.28 11.52
CA SER A 2 36.55 36.51 10.29
C SER A 2 37.34 37.33 9.26
N PHE A 3 36.64 37.75 8.20
CA PHE A 3 37.04 38.69 7.13
C PHE A 3 37.92 38.10 6.02
N PHE A 4 37.75 38.45 4.75
CA PHE A 4 36.65 38.98 3.90
C PHE A 4 37.38 39.36 2.59
N SER A 5 36.79 39.18 1.41
CA SER A 5 37.18 39.98 0.25
C SER A 5 36.02 40.12 -0.74
N ALA A 6 35.62 41.37 -0.99
CA ALA A 6 35.05 41.80 -2.27
C ALA A 6 36.24 42.20 -3.21
N ASP A 7 36.17 42.81 -4.39
CA ASP A 7 35.12 43.33 -5.31
C ASP A 7 35.75 43.28 -6.76
N THR A 8 35.24 43.73 -7.93
CA THR A 8 34.12 44.62 -8.33
C THR A 8 33.46 44.18 -9.65
N VAL A 9 32.13 44.33 -9.70
CA VAL A 9 31.24 44.53 -10.88
C VAL A 9 31.88 44.81 -12.25
N ARG A 10 31.35 44.15 -13.30
CA ARG A 10 31.01 44.86 -14.55
C ARG A 10 29.71 44.33 -15.19
N LYS A 11 28.72 45.21 -15.33
CA LYS A 11 27.48 44.97 -16.10
C LYS A 11 27.69 45.32 -17.59
N PRO A 12 26.96 44.66 -18.49
CA PRO A 12 26.38 45.33 -19.66
C PRO A 12 24.85 45.45 -19.49
N LEU A 13 24.29 46.60 -19.87
CA LEU A 13 22.85 46.85 -19.91
C LEU A 13 22.38 46.82 -21.37
N GLY A 14 21.59 45.81 -21.74
CA GLY A 14 21.01 45.68 -23.09
C GLY A 14 19.50 45.48 -23.02
N ARG A 15 18.72 46.47 -23.47
CA ARG A 15 17.25 46.36 -23.55
C ARG A 15 16.87 45.49 -24.75
N GLY A 16 16.11 44.43 -24.51
CA GLY A 16 15.51 43.58 -25.55
C GLY A 16 14.14 43.07 -25.09
N LEU A 17 13.11 43.91 -25.21
CA LEU A 17 11.74 43.57 -24.81
C LEU A 17 11.09 42.66 -25.86
N LEU A 18 10.83 41.40 -25.51
CA LEU A 18 9.59 40.73 -25.90
C LEU A 18 9.07 39.86 -24.75
N LEU A 19 7.77 39.98 -24.50
CA LEU A 19 7.04 39.15 -23.56
C LEU A 19 6.70 37.82 -24.22
N SER A 20 7.00 36.70 -23.56
CA SER A 20 6.29 35.44 -23.79
C SER A 20 5.91 34.86 -22.44
N SER A 21 4.92 35.51 -21.82
CA SER A 21 4.31 35.06 -20.58
C SER A 21 3.45 33.83 -20.85
N VAL A 22 4.10 32.66 -20.99
CA VAL A 22 3.42 31.36 -21.03
C VAL A 22 2.94 31.00 -19.61
N LEU A 23 2.04 31.84 -19.09
CA LEU A 23 1.14 31.46 -18.02
C LEU A 23 0.22 30.40 -18.62
N PHE A 24 0.54 29.12 -18.39
CA PHE A 24 -0.44 28.05 -18.44
C PHE A 24 -1.44 28.23 -17.28
N ALA A 25 -2.23 29.30 -17.36
CA ALA A 25 -3.52 29.44 -16.71
C ALA A 25 -4.52 28.51 -17.43
N GLY A 26 -4.16 27.23 -17.51
CA GLY A 26 -5.10 26.18 -17.78
C GLY A 26 -6.05 26.13 -16.60
N CYS A 27 -7.20 26.78 -16.74
CA CYS A 27 -8.41 26.34 -16.06
C CYS A 27 -8.68 24.91 -16.55
N PHE A 28 -7.99 23.95 -15.94
CA PHE A 28 -8.33 22.56 -16.08
C PHE A 28 -9.68 22.42 -15.41
N ASP A 29 -10.75 22.42 -16.21
CA ASP A 29 -12.08 22.14 -15.71
C ASP A 29 -12.02 20.80 -15.00
N TYR A 30 -12.02 20.85 -13.67
CA TYR A 30 -12.16 19.70 -12.80
C TYR A 30 -13.63 19.25 -12.88
N SER A 31 -14.00 18.81 -14.08
CA SER A 31 -15.18 18.03 -14.37
C SER A 31 -15.21 16.95 -13.33
N LYS A 32 -16.25 16.98 -12.48
CA LYS A 32 -16.34 16.12 -11.30
C LYS A 32 -15.98 14.70 -11.70
N VAL A 33 -14.81 14.24 -11.27
CA VAL A 33 -14.51 12.82 -11.28
C VAL A 33 -15.53 12.23 -10.32
N ASN A 34 -16.56 11.60 -10.88
CA ASN A 34 -17.40 10.73 -10.09
C ASN A 34 -16.44 9.72 -9.48
N HIS A 35 -16.26 9.78 -8.16
CA HIS A 35 -15.64 8.70 -7.44
C HIS A 35 -16.54 7.49 -7.65
N ASP A 36 -16.17 6.68 -8.64
CA ASP A 36 -16.90 5.47 -8.97
C ASP A 36 -16.53 4.38 -7.96
N SER A 37 -16.99 4.61 -6.73
CA SER A 37 -16.88 3.69 -5.61
C SER A 37 -17.57 2.37 -5.90
N SER A 38 -18.39 2.27 -6.95
CA SER A 38 -18.93 0.98 -7.40
C SER A 38 -17.84 0.06 -7.97
N LEU A 39 -16.80 0.60 -8.62
CA LEU A 39 -15.70 -0.21 -9.16
C LEU A 39 -14.82 -0.84 -8.08
N LEU A 40 -14.72 -0.24 -6.89
CA LEU A 40 -14.14 -0.91 -5.71
C LEU A 40 -15.17 -1.77 -4.96
N ALA A 41 -16.44 -1.36 -4.88
CA ALA A 41 -17.49 -2.14 -4.22
C ALA A 41 -17.89 -3.42 -4.98
N ASN A 42 -17.50 -3.55 -6.25
CA ASN A 42 -17.64 -4.74 -7.08
C ASN A 42 -16.39 -5.64 -7.11
N ALA A 43 -15.38 -5.38 -6.27
CA ALA A 43 -14.42 -6.42 -5.92
C ALA A 43 -15.17 -7.55 -5.19
N GLU A 44 -15.24 -8.73 -5.80
CA GLU A 44 -15.98 -9.87 -5.22
C GLU A 44 -15.36 -10.25 -3.87
N LYS A 45 -16.18 -10.20 -2.81
CA LYS A 45 -15.73 -10.47 -1.45
C LYS A 45 -15.18 -11.90 -1.35
N LEU A 46 -13.94 -12.03 -0.91
CA LEU A 46 -13.24 -13.31 -0.82
C LEU A 46 -13.81 -14.16 0.32
N SER A 47 -14.78 -14.99 -0.01
CA SER A 47 -15.37 -15.94 0.93
C SER A 47 -14.30 -16.83 1.57
N CYS A 48 -14.35 -16.97 2.90
CA CYS A 48 -13.48 -17.86 3.66
C CYS A 48 -13.81 -19.34 3.38
N SER A 49 -13.36 -19.84 2.23
CA SER A 49 -13.44 -21.24 1.82
C SER A 49 -12.15 -22.00 2.16
N GLN A 50 -12.23 -23.34 2.14
CA GLN A 50 -11.05 -24.19 2.34
C GLN A 50 -9.96 -23.91 1.30
N ASP A 51 -10.31 -23.57 0.06
CA ASP A 51 -9.33 -23.26 -0.98
C ASP A 51 -8.55 -21.97 -0.69
N VAL A 52 -9.21 -20.97 -0.09
CA VAL A 52 -8.55 -19.74 0.40
C VAL A 52 -7.64 -20.03 1.59
N PHE A 53 -8.06 -20.89 2.52
CA PHE A 53 -7.20 -21.30 3.63
C PHE A 53 -5.99 -22.11 3.15
N ASN A 54 -6.18 -23.03 2.19
CA ASN A 54 -5.10 -23.79 1.56
C ASN A 54 -4.11 -22.87 0.80
N LEU A 55 -4.59 -21.79 0.20
CA LEU A 55 -3.74 -20.77 -0.42
C LEU A 55 -2.90 -20.00 0.62
N PHE A 56 -3.50 -19.60 1.74
CA PHE A 56 -2.76 -18.94 2.83
C PHE A 56 -1.72 -19.87 3.45
N GLU A 57 -2.08 -21.13 3.68
CA GLU A 57 -1.17 -22.16 4.19
C GLU A 57 0.01 -22.39 3.25
N LYS A 58 -0.21 -22.52 1.94
CA LYS A 58 0.86 -22.72 0.95
C LYS A 58 1.90 -21.59 0.91
N GLU A 59 1.49 -20.36 1.20
CA GLU A 59 2.35 -19.18 1.07
C GLU A 59 2.99 -18.74 2.40
N LEU A 60 2.44 -19.15 3.55
CA LEU A 60 2.92 -18.76 4.89
C LEU A 60 3.36 -19.95 5.77
N MET A 61 2.87 -21.16 5.50
CA MET A 61 3.21 -22.46 6.08
C MET A 61 3.17 -22.50 7.61
N SER A 62 2.02 -22.83 8.20
CA SER A 62 1.77 -22.76 9.65
C SER A 62 2.49 -23.82 10.47
N SER A 63 2.80 -24.99 9.89
CA SER A 63 3.48 -26.09 10.58
C SER A 63 4.96 -25.82 10.94
N ASP A 64 5.45 -26.58 11.92
CA ASP A 64 6.86 -26.67 12.30
C ASP A 64 7.69 -27.55 11.31
N GLU A 65 9.00 -27.62 11.54
CA GLU A 65 9.93 -28.45 10.75
C GLU A 65 9.69 -29.97 10.88
N LEU A 66 8.82 -30.40 11.80
CA LEU A 66 8.43 -31.79 12.05
C LEU A 66 7.06 -32.13 11.43
N GLY A 67 6.35 -31.13 10.88
CA GLY A 67 5.02 -31.28 10.28
C GLY A 67 3.85 -31.09 11.24
N HIS A 68 4.07 -30.73 12.51
CA HIS A 68 2.99 -30.38 13.43
C HIS A 68 2.54 -28.94 13.19
N GLY A 69 1.23 -28.73 13.09
CA GLY A 69 0.63 -27.41 12.95
C GLY A 69 -0.82 -27.40 13.47
N PRO A 70 -1.41 -26.21 13.65
CA PRO A 70 -2.82 -26.07 13.98
C PRO A 70 -3.71 -26.47 12.78
N ASP A 71 -4.93 -26.93 13.05
CA ASP A 71 -5.89 -27.30 11.99
C ASP A 71 -6.18 -26.10 11.06
N ILE A 72 -6.01 -26.29 9.75
CA ILE A 72 -6.18 -25.22 8.74
C ILE A 72 -7.60 -24.63 8.84
N GLY A 73 -7.69 -23.30 8.97
CA GLY A 73 -8.95 -22.56 9.16
C GLY A 73 -9.35 -22.34 10.62
N SER A 74 -8.76 -23.06 11.59
CA SER A 74 -8.99 -22.84 13.03
C SER A 74 -8.52 -21.46 13.50
N GLN A 75 -9.02 -20.98 14.63
CA GLN A 75 -8.60 -19.68 15.20
C GLN A 75 -7.12 -19.69 15.62
N GLU A 76 -6.58 -20.83 16.04
CA GLU A 76 -5.16 -21.01 16.33
C GLU A 76 -4.31 -20.87 15.06
N TRP A 77 -4.76 -21.47 13.96
CA TRP A 77 -4.15 -21.29 12.64
C TRP A 77 -4.22 -19.83 12.16
N GLN A 78 -5.38 -19.17 12.31
CA GLN A 78 -5.55 -17.76 11.95
C GLN A 78 -4.58 -16.83 12.71
N ALA A 79 -4.37 -17.07 14.02
CA ALA A 79 -3.38 -16.35 14.81
C ALA A 79 -1.93 -16.56 14.33
N VAL A 80 -1.58 -17.76 13.83
CA VAL A 80 -0.27 -18.05 13.23
C VAL A 80 -0.08 -17.32 11.89
N ILE A 81 -1.14 -17.23 11.08
CA ILE A 81 -1.15 -16.45 9.82
C ILE A 81 -0.93 -14.96 10.10
N GLU A 82 -1.64 -14.39 11.09
CA GLU A 82 -1.45 -13.00 11.53
C GLU A 82 -0.03 -12.73 12.04
N PHE A 83 0.52 -13.64 12.85
CA PHE A 83 1.90 -13.54 13.35
C PHE A 83 2.94 -13.54 12.22
N LYS A 84 2.81 -14.42 11.23
CA LYS A 84 3.71 -14.49 10.06
C LYS A 84 3.59 -13.28 9.12
N LEU A 85 2.46 -12.57 9.16
CA LEU A 85 2.28 -11.29 8.48
C LEU A 85 2.72 -10.08 9.33
N GLY A 86 3.07 -10.27 10.61
CA GLY A 86 3.47 -9.19 11.52
C GLY A 86 2.29 -8.36 12.06
N LEU A 87 1.07 -8.91 12.03
CA LEU A 87 -0.17 -8.21 12.34
C LEU A 87 -0.62 -8.36 13.81
N THR A 88 0.00 -9.25 14.58
CA THR A 88 -0.41 -9.57 15.96
C THR A 88 -0.53 -8.31 16.83
N GLY A 89 -1.73 -8.09 17.39
CA GLY A 89 -2.03 -6.93 18.23
C GLY A 89 -2.44 -5.66 17.47
N ASN A 90 -2.52 -5.69 16.14
CA ASN A 90 -3.06 -4.58 15.35
C ASN A 90 -4.58 -4.42 15.60
N PRO A 91 -5.06 -3.26 16.10
CA PRO A 91 -6.49 -3.04 16.36
C PRO A 91 -7.36 -2.93 15.09
N THR A 92 -6.78 -2.94 13.88
CA THR A 92 -7.54 -2.99 12.62
C THR A 92 -7.81 -4.42 12.11
N LEU A 93 -7.40 -5.45 12.84
CA LEU A 93 -7.70 -6.84 12.47
C LEU A 93 -9.20 -7.14 12.58
N PRO A 94 -9.85 -7.72 11.54
CA PRO A 94 -11.19 -8.28 11.66
C PRO A 94 -11.22 -9.48 12.64
N SER A 95 -12.41 -9.81 13.16
CA SER A 95 -12.57 -11.01 13.99
C SER A 95 -12.26 -12.29 13.20
N HIS A 96 -11.60 -13.27 13.83
CA HIS A 96 -11.38 -14.61 13.27
C HIS A 96 -12.67 -15.37 12.90
N THR A 97 -13.81 -14.91 13.40
CA THR A 97 -15.15 -15.43 13.08
C THR A 97 -15.89 -14.64 11.99
N SER A 98 -15.29 -13.56 11.47
CA SER A 98 -15.87 -12.73 10.41
C SER A 98 -15.39 -13.16 9.02
N SER A 99 -16.25 -13.04 8.02
CA SER A 99 -15.84 -13.27 6.62
C SER A 99 -14.96 -12.14 6.08
N ASP A 100 -14.83 -11.01 6.78
CA ASP A 100 -13.94 -9.90 6.45
C ASP A 100 -12.46 -10.22 6.69
N TRP A 101 -12.16 -11.24 7.51
CA TRP A 101 -10.79 -11.65 7.83
C TRP A 101 -10.04 -12.14 6.58
N CYS A 102 -10.69 -12.93 5.72
CA CYS A 102 -10.04 -13.46 4.51
C CYS A 102 -9.73 -12.37 3.49
N ASP A 103 -10.60 -11.38 3.28
CA ASP A 103 -10.30 -10.21 2.44
C ASP A 103 -9.08 -9.45 2.96
N PHE A 104 -9.05 -9.18 4.27
CA PHE A 104 -7.97 -8.43 4.90
C PHE A 104 -6.64 -9.15 4.77
N ILE A 105 -6.58 -10.43 5.16
CA ILE A 105 -5.36 -11.25 5.10
C ILE A 105 -4.86 -11.40 3.65
N TYR A 106 -5.76 -11.64 2.69
CA TYR A 106 -5.41 -11.67 1.26
C TYR A 106 -4.76 -10.35 0.86
N GLN A 107 -5.36 -9.20 1.15
CA GLN A 107 -4.78 -7.88 0.85
C GLN A 107 -3.38 -7.68 1.47
N GLN A 108 -3.18 -8.06 2.75
CA GLN A 108 -1.88 -7.97 3.40
C GLN A 108 -0.82 -8.88 2.74
N MET A 109 -1.22 -10.07 2.26
CA MET A 109 -0.33 -10.97 1.52
C MET A 109 0.11 -10.37 0.17
N PHE A 110 -0.77 -9.68 -0.57
CA PHE A 110 -0.38 -8.98 -1.80
C PHE A 110 0.52 -7.79 -1.53
N ALA A 111 0.22 -6.97 -0.53
CA ALA A 111 1.08 -5.86 -0.12
C ALA A 111 2.49 -6.35 0.27
N LYS A 112 2.57 -7.41 1.07
CA LYS A 112 3.85 -8.01 1.49
C LYS A 112 4.61 -8.64 0.31
N LYS A 113 3.92 -9.29 -0.64
CA LYS A 113 4.54 -9.88 -1.84
C LYS A 113 5.05 -8.84 -2.84
N ILE A 114 4.42 -7.66 -2.91
CA ILE A 114 4.93 -6.53 -3.69
C ILE A 114 6.28 -6.07 -3.12
N HIS A 115 6.40 -5.97 -1.78
CA HIS A 115 7.62 -5.64 -1.03
C HIS A 115 8.63 -6.81 -0.89
N GLN A 116 8.61 -7.75 -1.82
CA GLN A 116 9.55 -8.89 -1.92
C GLN A 116 10.06 -9.06 -3.36
N LEU A 117 9.89 -8.05 -4.22
CA LEU A 117 10.23 -8.05 -5.64
C LEU A 117 11.13 -6.86 -6.03
N ASP A 118 11.53 -6.07 -5.03
CA ASP A 118 12.29 -4.82 -5.03
C ASP A 118 13.61 -4.94 -4.23
#